data_AF-A0A538T3N1-F1
#
_entry.id   AF-A0A538T3N1-F1
#
_cell.length_a   1.000
_cell.length_b   1.000
_cell.length_c   1.000
_cell.angle_alpha   90.00
_cell.angle_beta   90.00
_cell.angle_gamma   90.00
#
_symmetry.space_group_name_H-M   'P 1'
#
loop_
_entity.id
_entity.type
_entity.pdbx_description
1 polymer ?
#
loop_
_entity_poly.entity_id
_entity_poly.type
_entity_poly.pdbx_seq_one_letter_code
_entity_poly.pdbx_strand_id
1 'polypeptide(L)' 'PNAALRGHCALDGEGRRLVADAVDRGGMSARGVHRALCVARTIADLAGEEEVSAMRLAEALQYRAYEARHSASR' A
#
# COMPACT_ATOMS: atom_id res chain seq x y z
N PRO A 1 16.27 1.14 -1.45
CA PRO A 1 15.17 1.80 -2.18
C PRO A 1 14.79 0.96 -3.42
N ASN A 2 13.65 0.26 -3.38
CA ASN A 2 13.24 -0.64 -4.47
C ASN A 2 12.73 0.17 -5.67
N ALA A 3 13.63 0.50 -6.60
CA ALA A 3 13.30 1.15 -7.87
C ALA A 3 12.24 0.38 -8.67
N ALA A 4 12.16 -0.95 -8.49
CA ALA A 4 11.17 -1.84 -9.12
C ALA A 4 9.71 -1.51 -8.76
N LEU A 5 9.44 -0.93 -7.58
CA LEU A 5 8.06 -0.60 -7.19
C LEU A 5 7.44 0.48 -8.08
N ARG A 6 8.25 1.35 -8.70
CA ARG A 6 7.72 2.40 -9.58
C ARG A 6 7.23 1.86 -10.91
N GLY A 7 7.78 0.73 -11.38
CA GLY A 7 7.35 0.09 -12.62
C GLY A 7 6.11 -0.80 -12.45
N HIS A 8 6.01 -1.51 -11.33
CA HIS A 8 4.94 -2.49 -11.07
C HIS A 8 3.76 -1.95 -10.27
N CYS A 9 3.89 -0.74 -9.75
CA CYS A 9 2.85 -0.02 -9.02
C CYS A 9 2.53 1.26 -9.78
N ALA A 10 2.27 1.14 -11.09
CA ALA A 10 1.67 2.19 -11.88
C ALA A 10 0.24 2.39 -11.37
N LEU A 11 0.10 3.18 -10.30
CA LEU A 11 -1.19 3.45 -9.70
C LEU A 11 -2.09 4.13 -10.73
N ASP A 12 -3.20 3.49 -11.04
CA ASP A 12 -4.27 4.11 -11.79
C ASP A 12 -4.92 5.26 -11.00
N GLY A 13 -5.99 5.85 -11.53
CA GLY A 13 -6.70 6.93 -10.84
C GLY A 13 -7.21 6.53 -9.45
N GLU A 14 -7.61 5.27 -9.27
CA GLU A 14 -8.16 4.76 -8.01
C GLU A 14 -7.04 4.51 -7.00
N GLY A 15 -5.95 3.85 -7.41
CA GLY A 15 -4.79 3.61 -6.56
C GLY A 15 -4.16 4.90 -6.04
N ARG A 16 -4.12 5.95 -6.86
CA ARG A 16 -3.66 7.28 -6.41
C ARG A 16 -4.59 7.89 -5.35
N ARG A 17 -5.92 7.75 -5.51
CA ARG A 17 -6.89 8.21 -4.51
C ARG A 17 -6.75 7.46 -3.20
N LEU A 18 -6.60 6.14 -3.24
CA LEU A 18 -6.39 5.32 -2.05
C LEU A 18 -5.14 5.74 -1.26
N VAL A 19 -4.03 6.01 -1.96
CA VAL A 19 -2.82 6.52 -1.31
C VAL A 19 -3.04 7.90 -0.72
N ALA A 20 -3.68 8.82 -1.45
CA ALA A 20 -3.99 10.15 -0.96
C ALA A 20 -4.86 10.09 0.31
N ASP A 21 -5.94 9.32 0.28
CA ASP A 21 -6.82 9.13 1.44
C ASP A 21 -6.08 8.50 2.63
N ALA A 22 -5.17 7.54 2.39
CA ALA A 22 -4.38 6.93 3.46
C ALA A 22 -3.43 7.93 4.13
N VAL A 23 -2.88 8.88 3.37
CA VAL A 23 -2.04 9.97 3.91
C VAL A 23 -2.92 10.98 4.64
N ASP A 24 -3.95 11.51 3.98
CA ASP A 24 -4.74 12.65 4.45
C ASP A 24 -5.66 12.28 5.62
N ARG A 25 -6.32 11.11 5.54
CA ARG A 25 -7.29 10.65 6.55
C ARG A 25 -6.67 9.68 7.54
N GLY A 26 -5.76 8.82 7.05
CA GLY A 26 -5.12 7.79 7.86
C GLY A 26 -3.87 8.26 8.61
N GLY A 27 -3.38 9.47 8.34
CA GLY A 27 -2.14 9.99 8.92
C GLY A 27 -0.90 9.20 8.51
N MET A 28 -0.98 8.44 7.41
CA MET A 28 0.08 7.53 7.02
C MET A 28 1.28 8.32 6.49
N SER A 29 2.45 8.13 7.12
CA SER A 29 3.68 8.75 6.61
C SER A 29 4.06 8.21 5.23
N ALA A 30 4.86 8.96 4.48
CA ALA A 30 5.41 8.51 3.20
C ALA A 30 6.14 7.15 3.29
N ARG A 31 6.79 6.86 4.43
CA ARG A 31 7.40 5.55 4.70
C ARG A 31 6.36 4.46 4.91
N GLY A 32 5.26 4.78 5.59
CA GLY A 32 4.12 3.86 5.76
C GLY A 32 3.49 3.49 4.42
N VAL A 33 3.25 4.49 3.56
CA VAL A 33 2.75 4.27 2.19
C VAL A 33 3.72 3.41 1.40
N HIS A 34 5.02 3.71 1.45
CA HIS A 34 6.02 2.89 0.75
C HIS A 34 5.99 1.43 1.20
N ARG A 35 5.85 1.17 2.52
CA ARG A 35 5.72 -0.19 3.05
C ARG A 35 4.41 -0.85 2.60
N ALA A 36 3.31 -0.11 2.52
CA ALA A 36 2.06 -0.62 2.00
C ALA A 36 2.20 -1.03 0.52
N LEU A 37 2.89 -0.23 -0.31
CA LEU A 37 3.17 -0.59 -1.70
C LEU A 37 4.00 -1.88 -1.82
N CYS A 38 5.00 -2.08 -0.95
CA CYS A 38 5.74 -3.35 -0.91
C CYS A 38 4.83 -4.53 -0.58
N VAL A 39 3.95 -4.39 0.41
CA VAL A 39 3.01 -5.44 0.81
C VAL A 39 2.02 -5.71 -0.32
N ALA A 40 1.46 -4.68 -0.94
CA ALA A 40 0.55 -4.80 -2.08
C ALA A 40 1.22 -5.58 -3.23
N ARG A 41 2.52 -5.32 -3.49
CA ARG A 41 3.27 -6.07 -4.49
C ARG A 41 3.43 -7.53 -4.10
N THR A 42 3.77 -7.83 -2.85
CA THR A 42 3.84 -9.21 -2.37
C THR A 42 2.50 -9.93 -2.50
N ILE A 43 1.38 -9.28 -2.18
CA ILE A 43 0.05 -9.90 -2.33
C ILE A 43 -0.24 -10.16 -3.81
N ALA A 44 0.07 -9.22 -4.71
CA ALA A 44 -0.06 -9.41 -6.15
C ALA A 44 0.81 -10.58 -6.66
N ASP A 45 2.08 -10.64 -6.24
CA ASP A 45 2.99 -11.73 -6.60
C ASP A 45 2.45 -13.10 -6.12
N LEU A 46 1.91 -13.17 -4.91
CA LEU A 46 1.28 -14.39 -4.37
C LEU A 46 -0.01 -14.77 -5.10
N ALA A 47 -0.73 -13.79 -5.65
CA ALA A 47 -1.93 -14.00 -6.45
C ALA A 47 -1.61 -14.32 -7.92
N GLY A 48 -0.35 -14.25 -8.35
CA GLY A 48 0.05 -14.37 -9.75
C GLY A 48 -0.34 -13.17 -10.62
N GLU A 49 -0.59 -12.01 -10.00
CA GLU A 49 -0.94 -10.77 -10.68
C GLU A 49 0.33 -10.03 -11.13
N GLU A 50 0.42 -9.72 -12.43
CA GLU A 50 1.59 -9.03 -12.99
C GLU A 50 1.68 -7.56 -12.56
N GLU A 51 0.54 -6.94 -12.28
CA GLU A 51 0.42 -5.56 -11.78
C GLU A 51 -0.30 -5.50 -10.43
N VAL A 52 -0.02 -4.45 -9.65
CA VAL A 52 -0.73 -4.22 -8.39
C VAL A 52 -2.07 -3.53 -8.66
N SER A 53 -3.16 -4.27 -8.48
CA SER A 53 -4.50 -3.70 -8.57
C SER A 53 -4.84 -2.79 -7.38
N ALA A 54 -5.81 -1.87 -7.58
CA ALA A 54 -6.32 -1.01 -6.52
C ALA A 54 -6.85 -1.82 -5.31
N MET A 55 -7.40 -3.00 -5.55
CA MET A 55 -7.85 -3.93 -4.50
C MET A 55 -6.70 -4.37 -3.59
N ARG A 56 -5.59 -4.85 -4.17
CA ARG A 56 -4.40 -5.29 -3.42
C ARG A 56 -3.76 -4.15 -2.66
N LEU A 57 -3.78 -2.95 -3.24
CA LEU A 57 -3.33 -1.75 -2.57
C LEU A 57 -4.19 -1.39 -1.36
N ALA A 58 -5.52 -1.42 -1.51
CA ALA A 58 -6.45 -1.16 -0.42
C ALA A 58 -6.26 -2.14 0.74
N GLU A 59 -6.06 -3.42 0.43
CA GLU A 59 -5.77 -4.47 1.41
C GLU A 59 -4.47 -4.18 2.18
N ALA A 60 -3.39 -3.86 1.46
CA ALA A 60 -2.11 -3.53 2.08
C ALA A 60 -2.14 -2.27 2.96
N LEU A 61 -2.87 -1.23 2.54
CA LEU A 61 -3.07 -0.01 3.32
C LEU A 61 -3.85 -0.30 4.61
N GLN A 62 -4.89 -1.14 4.54
CA GLN A 62 -5.66 -1.57 5.71
C GLN A 62 -4.83 -2.36 6.70
N TYR A 63 -4.00 -3.31 6.24
CA TYR A 63 -3.09 -4.04 7.11
C TYR A 63 -2.12 -3.12 7.83
N ARG A 64 -1.57 -2.12 7.15
CA ARG A 64 -0.67 -1.13 7.78
C ARG A 64 -1.38 -0.27 8.82
N ALA A 65 -2.59 0.19 8.52
CA ALA A 65 -3.39 0.94 9.48
C ALA A 65 -3.73 0.09 10.71
N TYR A 66 -4.00 -1.21 10.52
CA TYR A 66 -4.18 -2.15 11.61
C TYR A 66 -2.91 -2.28 12.46
N GLU A 67 -1.75 -2.59 11.85
CA GLU A 67 -0.48 -2.72 12.59
C GLU A 67 -0.16 -1.46 13.42
N ALA A 68 -0.31 -0.27 12.83
CA ALA A 68 -0.01 0.99 13.52
C ALA A 68 -0.87 1.19 14.78
N ARG A 69 -2.17 0.85 14.71
CA ARG A 69 -3.08 0.91 15.87
C ARG A 69 -2.69 -0.09 16.95
N HIS A 70 -2.24 -1.29 16.57
CA HIS A 70 -1.87 -2.34 17.51
C HIS A 70 -0.49 -2.11 18.15
N SER A 71 0.45 -1.51 17.43
CA SER A 71 1.75 -1.12 17.97
C SER A 71 1.66 0.05 18.96
N ALA A 72 0.64 0.91 18.84
CA ALA A 72 0.40 2.01 19.77
C ALA A 72 -0.27 1.57 21.09
N SER A 73 -0.80 0.33 21.12
CA SER A 73 -1.44 -0.26 22.29
C SER A 73 -0.48 -1.14 23.13
N ARG A 74 0.78 -1.24 22.72
CA ARG A 74 1.88 -1.87 23.48
C ARG A 74 2.81 -0.81 24.03
#